data_AF-S0F1P5-F1
#
_entry.id   AF-S0F1P5-F1
#
_cell.length_a   1.000
_cell.length_b   1.000
_cell.length_c   1.000
_cell.angle_alpha   90.00
_cell.angle_beta   90.00
_cell.angle_gamma   90.00
#
_symmetry.space_group_name_H-M   'P 1'
#
loop_
_entity.id
_entity.type
_entity.pdbx_description
1 polymer ?
#
loop_
_entity_poly.entity_id
_entity_poly.type
_entity_poly.pdbx_seq_one_letter_code
_entity_poly.pdbx_strand_id
1 'polypeptide(L)'
;SHNAIRFGRMPQAEKLKLKAERKVVEKEVAGPMLADHKILVREIHGAYMKNFSMNKAKARLILTGKTSKQPFIIHDMETFQLAEKTLAAHMVNGDNPEPESGLQAGELVPAVGCGELQQREAEARLFHCCQSTSVETVT
;
A
#
# COMPACT_ATOMS: atom_id res chain seq x y z
N SER A 1 -44.44 -0.81 26.10
CA SER A 1 -44.97 -0.74 24.72
C SER A 1 -44.08 0.20 23.93
N HIS A 2 -43.13 -0.35 23.16
CA HIS A 2 -42.04 0.40 22.51
C HIS A 2 -42.01 -0.02 21.03
N ASN A 3 -42.63 0.78 20.17
CA ASN A 3 -42.50 0.71 18.71
C ASN A 3 -42.42 2.14 18.16
N ALA A 4 -41.43 2.91 18.63
CA ALA A 4 -41.12 4.19 18.04
C ALA A 4 -40.31 3.96 16.75
N ILE A 5 -40.85 4.41 15.61
CA ILE A 5 -40.11 4.47 14.35
C ILE A 5 -39.02 5.53 14.52
N ARG A 6 -37.77 5.10 14.72
CA ARG A 6 -36.63 6.01 14.68
C ARG A 6 -36.38 6.37 13.21
N PHE A 7 -36.61 7.63 12.86
CA PHE A 7 -36.25 8.17 11.54
C PHE A 7 -34.81 7.77 11.17
N GLY A 8 -34.62 7.31 9.93
CA GLY A 8 -33.33 6.84 9.42
C GLY A 8 -33.04 5.34 9.59
N ARG A 9 -33.87 4.57 10.31
CA ARG A 9 -33.75 3.11 10.36
C ARG A 9 -34.81 2.44 9.47
N MET A 10 -34.36 1.73 8.43
CA MET A 10 -35.24 0.94 7.56
C MET A 10 -35.99 -0.13 8.39
N PRO A 11 -37.32 -0.24 8.28
CA PRO A 11 -38.09 -1.30 8.92
C PRO A 11 -37.59 -2.70 8.55
N GLN A 12 -37.58 -3.62 9.52
CA GLN A 12 -37.05 -4.98 9.30
C GLN A 12 -37.85 -5.76 8.24
N ALA A 13 -39.17 -5.55 8.17
CA ALA A 13 -40.02 -6.17 7.16
C ALA A 13 -39.64 -5.73 5.73
N GLU A 14 -39.38 -4.44 5.54
CA GLU A 14 -38.93 -3.88 4.25
C GLU A 14 -37.52 -4.39 3.90
N LYS A 15 -36.61 -4.42 4.88
CA LYS A 15 -35.26 -4.99 4.71
C LYS A 15 -35.30 -6.47 4.30
N LEU A 16 -36.22 -7.25 4.86
CA LEU A 16 -36.39 -8.67 4.51
C LEU A 16 -36.99 -8.84 3.11
N LYS A 17 -37.98 -8.04 2.75
CA LYS A 17 -38.60 -8.05 1.41
C LYS A 17 -37.57 -7.69 0.32
N LEU A 18 -36.80 -6.62 0.51
CA LEU A 18 -35.74 -6.22 -0.42
C LEU A 18 -34.65 -7.29 -0.58
N LYS A 19 -34.32 -8.01 0.50
CA LYS A 19 -33.39 -9.15 0.45
C LYS A 19 -33.95 -10.33 -0.34
N ALA A 20 -35.24 -10.61 -0.21
CA ALA A 20 -35.89 -11.68 -0.95
C ALA A 20 -35.99 -11.36 -2.45
N GLU A 21 -36.40 -10.13 -2.81
CA GLU A 21 -36.49 -9.66 -4.19
C GLU A 21 -35.13 -9.69 -4.91
N ARG A 22 -34.05 -9.24 -4.25
CA ARG A 22 -32.69 -9.36 -4.80
C ARG A 22 -32.29 -10.80 -5.11
N LYS A 23 -32.67 -11.76 -4.26
CA LYS A 23 -32.31 -13.17 -4.41
C LYS A 23 -33.04 -13.86 -5.58
N VAL A 24 -34.20 -13.35 -5.98
CA VAL A 24 -34.96 -13.87 -7.13
C VAL A 24 -34.38 -13.35 -8.45
N VAL A 25 -34.01 -12.07 -8.51
CA VAL A 25 -33.35 -11.45 -9.68
C VAL A 25 -32.01 -12.13 -10.01
N GLU A 26 -31.29 -12.60 -9.00
CA GLU A 26 -30.00 -13.29 -9.20
C GLU A 26 -30.15 -14.72 -9.76
N LYS A 27 -31.33 -15.33 -9.65
CA LYS A 27 -31.58 -16.72 -10.10
C LYS A 27 -32.10 -16.83 -11.53
N GLU A 28 -32.76 -15.81 -12.07
CA GLU A 28 -33.39 -15.89 -13.41
C GLU A 28 -32.43 -15.61 -14.58
N VAL A 29 -31.21 -15.13 -14.33
CA VAL A 29 -30.29 -14.69 -15.40
C VAL A 29 -29.02 -15.55 -15.44
N ALA A 30 -29.07 -16.85 -15.16
CA ALA A 30 -27.93 -17.74 -15.39
C ALA A 30 -27.76 -18.08 -16.89
N GLY A 31 -27.60 -17.06 -17.73
CA GLY A 31 -27.35 -17.19 -19.16
C GLY A 31 -25.85 -17.29 -19.49
N PRO A 32 -25.47 -17.76 -20.70
CA PRO A 32 -24.09 -17.85 -21.16
C PRO A 32 -23.29 -16.53 -21.04
N MET A 33 -23.97 -15.37 -21.13
CA MET A 33 -23.38 -14.04 -20.93
C MET A 33 -22.75 -13.84 -19.53
N LEU A 34 -23.27 -14.49 -18.48
CA LEU A 34 -22.65 -14.44 -17.15
C LEU A 34 -21.38 -15.28 -17.06
N ALA A 35 -21.27 -16.35 -17.87
CA ALA A 35 -20.08 -17.18 -17.92
C ALA A 35 -18.91 -16.40 -18.56
N ASP A 36 -19.17 -15.69 -19.65
CA ASP A 36 -18.19 -14.82 -20.30
C ASP A 36 -17.75 -13.67 -19.39
N HIS A 37 -18.69 -13.07 -18.66
CA HIS A 37 -18.37 -12.04 -17.67
C HIS A 37 -17.45 -12.58 -16.55
N LYS A 38 -17.71 -13.80 -16.06
CA LYS A 38 -16.88 -14.45 -15.04
C LYS A 38 -15.47 -14.75 -15.55
N ILE A 39 -15.32 -15.11 -16.83
CA ILE A 39 -14.01 -15.31 -17.48
C ILE A 39 -13.28 -13.96 -17.54
N LEU A 40 -13.92 -12.92 -18.04
CA LEU A 40 -13.32 -11.58 -18.11
C LEU A 40 -12.84 -11.07 -16.75
N VAL A 41 -13.66 -11.23 -15.70
CA VAL A 41 -13.28 -10.83 -14.33
C VAL A 41 -12.04 -11.60 -13.85
N ARG A 42 -11.95 -12.89 -14.17
CA ARG A 42 -10.77 -13.71 -13.81
C ARG A 42 -9.52 -13.27 -14.55
N GLU A 43 -9.62 -13.00 -15.86
CA GLU A 43 -8.49 -12.55 -16.67
C GLU A 43 -7.99 -11.17 -16.19
N ILE A 44 -8.89 -10.22 -15.94
CA ILE A 44 -8.54 -8.90 -15.39
C ILE A 44 -7.88 -9.05 -14.02
N HIS A 45 -8.43 -9.88 -13.14
CA HIS A 45 -7.85 -10.12 -11.83
C HIS A 45 -6.47 -10.82 -11.93
N GLY A 46 -6.32 -11.77 -12.85
CA GLY A 46 -5.05 -12.44 -13.13
C GLY A 46 -3.98 -11.47 -13.60
N ALA A 47 -4.31 -10.61 -14.57
CA ALA A 47 -3.43 -9.55 -15.04
C ALA A 47 -3.06 -8.57 -13.92
N TYR A 48 -4.05 -8.16 -13.10
CA TYR A 48 -3.81 -7.30 -11.94
C TYR A 48 -2.81 -7.92 -10.95
N MET A 49 -2.99 -9.19 -10.60
CA MET A 49 -2.09 -9.85 -9.65
C MET A 49 -0.68 -10.07 -10.19
N LYS A 50 -0.52 -10.16 -11.52
CA LYS A 50 0.78 -10.32 -12.19
C LYS A 50 1.54 -9.00 -12.33
N ASN A 51 0.84 -7.92 -12.68
CA ASN A 51 1.49 -6.65 -13.02
C ASN A 51 1.70 -5.75 -11.78
N PHE A 52 0.84 -5.83 -10.77
CA PHE A 52 0.99 -5.00 -9.57
C PHE A 52 1.77 -5.72 -8.46
N SER A 53 3.01 -5.28 -8.23
CA SER A 53 3.87 -5.79 -7.15
C SER A 53 3.23 -5.62 -5.77
N MET A 54 2.61 -4.47 -5.53
CA MET A 54 1.87 -4.13 -4.32
C MET A 54 0.37 -4.05 -4.58
N ASN A 55 -0.39 -4.95 -3.98
CA ASN A 55 -1.85 -4.99 -4.08
C ASN A 55 -2.51 -4.61 -2.74
N LYS A 56 -3.82 -4.39 -2.78
CA LYS A 56 -4.61 -3.99 -1.60
C LYS A 56 -4.48 -4.98 -0.43
N ALA A 57 -4.41 -6.28 -0.70
CA ALA A 57 -4.28 -7.29 0.34
C ALA A 57 -2.91 -7.21 1.03
N LYS A 58 -1.82 -7.12 0.25
CA LYS A 58 -0.46 -6.95 0.76
C LYS A 58 -0.32 -5.65 1.55
N ALA A 59 -0.82 -4.52 1.03
CA ALA A 59 -0.79 -3.24 1.72
C ALA A 59 -1.54 -3.28 3.07
N ARG A 60 -2.73 -3.90 3.10
CA ARG A 60 -3.47 -4.09 4.36
C ARG A 60 -2.73 -4.96 5.35
N LEU A 61 -2.06 -6.01 4.90
CA LEU A 61 -1.27 -6.88 5.77
C LEU A 61 -0.16 -6.07 6.48
N ILE A 62 0.54 -5.23 5.72
CA ILE A 62 1.59 -4.35 6.23
C ILE A 62 1.02 -3.33 7.23
N LEU A 63 -0.01 -2.59 6.83
CA LEU A 63 -0.59 -1.51 7.64
C LEU A 63 -1.29 -2.03 8.92
N THR A 64 -1.74 -3.28 8.93
CA THR A 64 -2.33 -3.90 10.13
C THR A 64 -1.30 -4.59 11.02
N GLY A 65 0.00 -4.49 10.71
CA GLY A 65 1.07 -5.08 11.51
C GLY A 65 1.16 -6.60 11.41
N LYS A 66 0.52 -7.22 10.41
CA LYS A 66 0.50 -8.68 10.22
C LYS A 66 1.62 -9.18 9.29
N THR A 67 2.65 -8.38 9.11
CA THR A 67 3.85 -8.69 8.32
C THR A 67 4.97 -9.15 9.24
N SER A 68 5.86 -10.05 8.78
CA SER A 68 7.00 -10.50 9.61
C SER A 68 8.04 -9.40 9.80
N LYS A 69 8.23 -8.55 8.77
CA LYS A 69 9.15 -7.42 8.79
C LYS A 69 8.36 -6.11 8.90
N GLN A 70 8.61 -5.35 9.96
CA GLN A 70 7.99 -4.06 10.18
C GLN A 70 8.57 -3.02 9.23
N PRO A 71 7.74 -2.16 8.59
CA PRO A 71 8.23 -1.05 7.78
C PRO A 71 9.03 -0.05 8.62
N PHE A 72 10.07 0.53 8.02
CA PHE A 72 10.76 1.67 8.60
C PHE A 72 9.87 2.91 8.52
N ILE A 73 9.72 3.64 9.63
CA ILE A 73 8.84 4.82 9.73
C ILE A 73 9.66 6.07 9.41
N ILE A 74 9.22 6.83 8.41
CA ILE A 74 9.79 8.13 8.04
C ILE A 74 8.81 9.20 8.52
N HIS A 75 9.23 10.03 9.47
CA HIS A 75 8.40 11.09 10.06
C HIS A 75 9.08 12.47 10.12
N ASP A 76 10.38 12.52 9.84
CA ASP A 76 11.19 13.74 9.80
C ASP A 76 12.31 13.58 8.76
N MET A 77 13.12 14.63 8.58
CA MET A 77 14.20 14.62 7.60
C MET A 77 15.36 13.69 8.01
N GLU A 78 15.58 13.50 9.31
CA GLU A 78 16.65 12.63 9.82
C GLU A 78 16.35 11.15 9.53
N THR A 79 15.13 10.72 9.82
CA THR A 79 14.63 9.37 9.52
C THR A 79 14.57 9.11 8.02
N PHE A 80 14.24 10.11 7.19
CA PHE A 80 14.32 9.98 5.74
C PHE A 80 15.76 9.68 5.28
N GLN A 81 16.74 10.47 5.73
CA GLN A 81 18.14 10.26 5.35
C GLN A 81 18.68 8.92 5.85
N LEU A 82 18.22 8.43 7.01
CA LEU A 82 18.57 7.09 7.50
C LEU A 82 17.96 5.98 6.63
N ALA A 83 16.71 6.15 6.19
CA ALA A 83 16.03 5.21 5.29
C ALA A 83 16.75 5.14 3.93
N GLU A 84 17.15 6.29 3.37
CA GLU A 84 17.90 6.39 2.13
C GLU A 84 19.21 5.59 2.19
N LYS A 85 20.00 5.76 3.25
CA LYS A 85 21.25 5.01 3.46
C LYS A 85 21.02 3.51 3.61
N THR A 86 19.97 3.12 4.32
CA THR A 86 19.62 1.70 4.54
C THR A 86 19.15 1.04 3.25
N LEU A 87 18.36 1.76 2.43
CA LEU A 87 17.92 1.30 1.13
C LEU A 87 19.10 1.13 0.17
N ALA A 88 20.00 2.11 0.12
CA ALA A 88 21.22 2.05 -0.70
C ALA A 88 22.10 0.86 -0.31
N ALA A 89 22.27 0.58 0.99
CA ALA A 89 23.02 -0.58 1.47
C ALA A 89 22.36 -1.91 1.03
N HIS A 90 21.03 -1.99 1.06
CA HIS A 90 20.30 -3.17 0.59
C HIS A 90 20.37 -3.37 -0.93
N MET A 91 20.52 -2.29 -1.72
CA MET A 91 20.70 -2.39 -3.18
C MET A 91 22.12 -2.84 -3.58
N VAL A 92 23.13 -2.52 -2.77
CA VAL A 92 24.52 -2.96 -2.98
C VAL A 92 24.72 -4.41 -2.50
N ASN A 93 23.99 -4.82 -1.46
CA ASN A 93 24.06 -6.17 -0.87
C ASN A 93 22.95 -7.09 -1.41
N GLY A 94 22.91 -7.28 -2.73
CA GLY A 94 22.07 -8.32 -3.33
C GLY A 94 22.32 -9.69 -2.66
N ASP A 95 21.27 -10.24 -2.05
CA ASP A 95 21.12 -11.63 -1.57
C ASP A 95 22.10 -12.16 -0.50
N ASN A 96 21.94 -11.74 0.77
CA ASN A 96 22.03 -12.63 1.95
C ASN A 96 21.72 -11.87 3.26
N PRO A 97 20.95 -12.42 4.22
CA PRO A 97 20.89 -11.87 5.57
C PRO A 97 21.93 -12.56 6.44
N GLU A 98 23.00 -11.88 6.84
CA GLU A 98 23.69 -12.13 8.11
C GLU A 98 24.36 -10.84 8.61
N PRO A 99 24.34 -10.56 9.93
CA PRO A 99 24.91 -9.35 10.48
C PRO A 99 26.33 -9.61 10.98
N GLU A 100 27.34 -9.00 10.36
CA GLU A 100 28.68 -8.96 10.94
C GLU A 100 29.22 -7.53 10.96
N SER A 101 29.82 -7.24 12.11
CA SER A 101 30.19 -5.95 12.65
C SER A 101 31.51 -5.42 12.06
N GLY A 102 31.68 -4.09 12.03
CA GLY A 102 33.02 -3.47 11.94
C GLY A 102 33.12 -2.13 11.20
N LEU A 103 33.22 -1.03 11.98
CA LEU A 103 34.21 0.08 11.92
C LEU A 103 34.70 0.58 10.53
N GLN A 104 34.86 1.87 10.20
CA GLN A 104 35.27 3.02 11.01
C GLN A 104 35.22 4.33 10.19
N ALA A 105 34.91 5.43 10.86
CA ALA A 105 35.48 6.78 10.78
C ALA A 105 35.98 7.35 9.43
N GLY A 106 35.32 8.44 9.00
CA GLY A 106 35.84 9.44 8.08
C GLY A 106 35.25 10.80 8.44
N GLU A 107 35.95 11.50 9.33
CA GLU A 107 35.63 12.81 9.89
C GLU A 107 35.62 13.92 8.82
N LEU A 108 34.54 14.70 8.75
CA LEU A 108 34.52 15.99 8.05
C LEU A 108 33.61 16.97 8.82
N VAL A 109 34.29 17.96 9.39
CA VAL A 109 33.83 19.12 10.16
C VAL A 109 32.55 19.75 9.61
N PRO A 110 31.49 20.01 10.42
CA PRO A 110 30.36 20.79 9.95
C PRO A 110 30.63 22.29 10.16
N ALA A 111 30.89 23.00 9.07
CA ALA A 111 30.87 24.46 9.03
C ALA A 111 29.44 24.98 9.28
N VAL A 112 29.32 25.88 10.24
CA VAL A 112 28.08 26.35 10.91
C VAL A 112 27.26 27.33 10.05
N GLY A 113 27.06 27.02 8.77
CA GLY A 113 26.17 27.76 7.85
C GLY A 113 25.41 26.87 6.86
N CYS A 114 25.46 25.55 7.05
CA CYS A 114 25.17 24.53 6.03
C CYS A 114 23.86 23.75 6.26
N GLY A 115 23.02 24.14 7.22
CA GLY A 115 21.79 23.39 7.54
C GLY A 115 20.73 23.47 6.44
N GLU A 116 20.46 24.68 5.94
CA GLU A 116 19.39 24.91 4.95
C GLU A 116 19.73 24.35 3.57
N LEU A 117 21.00 24.43 3.14
CA LEU A 117 21.45 23.86 1.88
C LEU A 117 21.38 22.34 1.90
N GLN A 118 21.84 21.71 3.00
CA GLN A 118 21.80 20.26 3.16
C GLN A 118 20.37 19.73 3.26
N GLN A 119 19.48 20.50 3.88
CA GLN A 119 18.05 20.19 3.92
C GLN A 119 17.39 20.31 2.55
N ARG A 120 17.65 21.39 1.80
CA ARG A 120 17.17 21.56 0.42
C ARG A 120 17.66 20.44 -0.51
N GLU A 121 18.89 19.98 -0.32
CA GLU A 121 19.43 18.85 -1.08
C GLU A 121 18.70 17.55 -0.74
N ALA A 122 18.43 17.29 0.54
CA ALA A 122 17.66 16.13 0.96
C ALA A 122 16.22 16.14 0.43
N GLU A 123 15.58 17.32 0.38
CA GLU A 123 14.26 17.49 -0.25
C GLU A 123 14.28 17.17 -1.75
N ALA A 124 15.32 17.61 -2.47
CA ALA A 124 15.48 17.28 -3.88
C ALA A 124 15.64 15.77 -4.11
N ARG A 125 16.37 15.07 -3.23
CA ARG A 125 16.50 13.60 -3.29
C ARG A 125 15.19 12.89 -2.99
N LEU A 126 14.43 13.36 -2.00
CA LEU A 126 13.08 12.85 -1.73
C LEU A 126 12.19 12.98 -2.98
N PHE A 127 12.19 14.15 -3.62
CA PHE A 127 11.41 14.38 -4.84
C PHE A 127 11.81 13.43 -5.97
N HIS A 128 13.12 13.24 -6.18
CA HIS A 128 13.62 12.29 -7.16
C HIS A 128 13.17 10.84 -6.86
N CYS A 129 13.28 10.40 -5.60
CA CYS A 129 12.86 9.07 -5.18
C CYS A 129 11.35 8.83 -5.42
N CYS A 130 10.52 9.83 -5.12
CA CYS A 130 9.09 9.81 -5.43
C CYS A 130 8.82 9.76 -6.94
N GLN A 131 9.64 10.44 -7.76
CA GLN A 131 9.51 10.36 -9.21
C GLN A 131 9.88 8.99 -9.75
N SER A 132 10.98 8.39 -9.30
CA SER A 132 11.39 7.04 -9.73
C SER A 132 10.32 6.00 -9.42
N THR A 133 9.80 6.01 -8.19
CA THR A 133 8.70 5.10 -7.79
C THR A 133 7.42 5.35 -8.60
N SER A 134 7.14 6.59 -8.98
CA SER A 134 6.02 6.89 -9.88
C SER A 134 6.23 6.30 -11.29
N VAL A 135 7.45 6.37 -11.85
CA VAL A 135 7.74 5.82 -13.18
C VAL A 135 7.57 4.31 -13.19
N GLU A 136 8.03 3.61 -12.15
CA GLU A 136 7.85 2.15 -11.99
C GLU A 136 6.38 1.72 -11.98
N THR A 137 5.47 2.59 -11.55
CA THR A 137 4.02 2.26 -11.54
C THR A 137 3.33 2.41 -12.90
N VAL A 138 4.01 3.01 -13.90
CA VAL A 138 3.45 3.23 -15.25
C VAL A 138 3.81 2.11 -16.22
N THR A 139 4.88 1.35 -15.94
CA THR A 139 5.36 0.20 -16.74
C THR A 139 4.61 -1.08 -16.43
#